data_AF-A0A6N7KNJ1-F1
#
_entry.id   AF-A0A6N7KNJ1-F1
#
_cell.length_a   1.000
_cell.length_b   1.000
_cell.length_c   1.000
_cell.angle_alpha   90.00
_cell.angle_beta   90.00
_cell.angle_gamma   90.00
#
_symmetry.space_group_name_H-M   'P 1'
#
loop_
_entity.id
_entity.type
_entity.pdbx_description
1 polymer ?
#
loop_
_entity_poly.entity_id
_entity_poly.type
_entity_poly.pdbx_seq_one_letter_code
_entity_poly.pdbx_strand_id
1 'polypeptide(L)'
;MTQTDQSALPTPGTGDGHPPRGRARHAPGATGLLARLGWATGRRTASPAPRTREDELLAVHPALVRDAGLLAEVRADLTPAAARAENLTLATAALTGHGIPYVLAEDARRPDEPERHHVAVPLEHRAAALQALETACAGRHVYLEPISWGPGPGPGLAPGLTAAVAAAEACPDQADAPQRLIRGVRVFRPFVTPSRSLRYGAEHGCEIKFWQPCDGPDGGAIVPYGDTRAGWWVPSLAPAARVTVAGRHHGVPAAFARRLVEDVDFPIDAVYTWVDDTDPRWRERCARSAVPTPPSAAGRPHGTEPERFRNRDELRYSLRSLAMYAPWIRHVHLVTDDQVPDWLDTGHPGITVVPHRELFDDPSVLPVFNSRAIESQLHRIEGLTEHFVYFNDDMFLGRELGPGFFFQSNGAARLFQDAVIPPNAVRSEDDAYTAGQKNTRDAVAGRHGRTPVRTFSHAPRAAHRSLLALNTTEFTAELNRTAAETFRAHGSLSPFTLYGYTAYLTGRAVFAEADEVFLDIGRPDGLRRLPELLAERRAAVFCLNDVTTGVVDPAVQDAAVRAFLDAYLPVPGPFEKPVPPSLPQPARPAPVNALIE
;
A
#
# COMPACT_ATOMS: atom_id res chain seq x y z
N MET A 1 -28.32 45.40 38.41
CA MET A 1 -27.12 45.17 39.24
C MET A 1 -26.16 44.41 38.35
N THR A 2 -25.08 44.91 37.78
CA THR A 2 -24.28 46.17 37.69
C THR A 2 -23.10 45.67 36.84
N GLN A 3 -22.52 46.30 35.82
CA GLN A 3 -22.66 47.57 35.13
C GLN A 3 -21.74 47.46 33.89
N THR A 4 -22.10 48.15 32.81
CA THR A 4 -21.32 48.52 31.60
C THR A 4 -19.95 49.18 31.96
N ASP A 5 -18.95 49.39 31.11
CA ASP A 5 -18.96 50.00 29.77
C ASP A 5 -17.53 50.05 29.14
N GLN A 6 -17.49 50.48 27.87
CA GLN A 6 -16.35 50.76 26.99
C GLN A 6 -15.41 51.89 27.45
N SER A 7 -14.17 51.88 26.92
CA SER A 7 -13.52 52.98 26.14
C SER A 7 -12.09 53.41 26.54
N ALA A 8 -11.32 53.67 25.47
CA ALA A 8 -10.27 54.68 25.27
C ALA A 8 -8.85 54.57 25.90
N LEU A 9 -7.87 54.75 25.00
CA LEU A 9 -6.42 54.99 25.18
C LEU A 9 -6.12 56.36 25.86
N PRO A 10 -4.92 56.55 26.47
CA PRO A 10 -3.78 57.17 25.76
C PRO A 10 -2.36 56.68 26.17
N THR A 11 -1.40 56.89 25.27
CA THR A 11 0.08 56.78 25.36
C THR A 11 0.73 57.81 26.32
N PRO A 12 1.99 57.65 26.85
CA PRO A 12 3.20 58.02 26.07
C PRO A 12 4.54 57.28 26.37
N GLY A 13 5.43 57.29 25.37
CA GLY A 13 6.92 57.37 25.44
C GLY A 13 7.71 56.19 26.02
N THR A 14 8.95 55.87 25.61
CA THR A 14 9.92 56.44 24.66
C THR A 14 11.10 55.46 24.53
N GLY A 15 11.64 55.30 23.31
CA GLY A 15 13.04 54.89 23.01
C GLY A 15 13.42 53.44 23.31
N ASP A 16 14.22 52.71 22.54
CA ASP A 16 15.02 52.97 21.34
C ASP A 16 15.36 51.60 20.70
N GLY A 17 15.65 51.57 19.39
CA GLY A 17 16.50 50.52 18.80
C GLY A 17 15.89 49.66 17.67
N HIS A 18 15.70 50.26 16.49
CA HIS A 18 15.56 49.59 15.18
C HIS A 18 16.86 48.87 14.71
N PRO A 19 16.91 48.14 13.56
CA PRO A 19 15.86 47.46 12.78
C PRO A 19 16.26 46.06 12.20
N PRO A 20 15.32 45.34 11.54
CA PRO A 20 15.59 44.12 10.76
C PRO A 20 15.98 44.45 9.30
N ARG A 21 16.88 43.66 8.70
CA ARG A 21 17.26 43.80 7.27
C ARG A 21 16.46 42.83 6.40
N GLY A 22 15.71 43.41 5.46
CA GLY A 22 15.00 42.71 4.38
C GLY A 22 15.92 42.15 3.31
N ARG A 23 15.46 41.06 2.68
CA ARG A 23 16.06 40.46 1.48
C ARG A 23 15.48 41.12 0.23
N ALA A 24 16.34 41.78 -0.54
CA ALA A 24 16.04 42.21 -1.90
C ALA A 24 16.58 41.20 -2.91
N ARG A 25 15.78 41.00 -3.96
CA ARG A 25 16.01 40.14 -5.12
C ARG A 25 17.03 40.77 -6.06
N HIS A 26 17.95 39.98 -6.61
CA HIS A 26 18.60 40.26 -7.89
C HIS A 26 18.75 38.98 -8.72
N ALA A 27 18.27 39.05 -9.96
CA ALA A 27 18.47 38.09 -11.02
C ALA A 27 19.86 38.24 -11.65
N PRO A 28 20.35 37.22 -12.37
CA PRO A 28 21.17 37.46 -13.56
C PRO A 28 20.55 36.84 -14.81
N GLY A 29 20.64 37.62 -15.89
CA GLY A 29 20.21 37.27 -17.23
C GLY A 29 21.13 36.30 -17.96
N ALA A 30 20.65 35.93 -19.14
CA ALA A 30 21.14 34.88 -20.02
C ALA A 30 22.41 35.21 -20.82
N THR A 31 22.90 34.15 -21.48
CA THR A 31 23.62 34.06 -22.78
C THR A 31 25.15 33.94 -22.83
N GLY A 32 25.58 32.73 -23.26
CA GLY A 32 26.69 32.44 -24.20
C GLY A 32 28.10 32.32 -23.61
N LEU A 33 29.04 31.54 -24.15
CA LEU A 33 29.09 30.50 -25.17
C LEU A 33 30.52 29.91 -25.07
N LEU A 34 30.65 28.62 -25.33
CA LEU A 34 31.84 27.81 -25.64
C LEU A 34 33.25 28.46 -25.75
N ALA A 35 34.21 27.66 -25.28
CA ALA A 35 35.60 27.51 -25.71
C ALA A 35 36.68 28.31 -24.96
N ARG A 36 37.48 27.58 -24.17
CA ARG A 36 38.94 27.65 -24.18
C ARG A 36 39.53 26.30 -23.77
N LEU A 37 39.95 25.56 -24.81
CA LEU A 37 40.79 24.38 -24.74
C LEU A 37 42.19 24.74 -24.25
N GLY A 38 42.81 23.81 -23.52
CA GLY A 38 44.22 23.53 -23.67
C GLY A 38 44.99 23.36 -22.36
N TRP A 39 45.02 22.15 -21.81
CA TRP A 39 46.21 21.65 -21.12
C TRP A 39 46.45 20.18 -21.49
N ALA A 40 47.65 19.95 -21.98
CA ALA A 40 48.12 18.70 -22.54
C ALA A 40 48.38 17.62 -21.48
N THR A 41 48.04 16.42 -21.90
CA THR A 41 48.53 15.08 -21.50
C THR A 41 49.76 15.02 -20.60
N GLY A 42 49.52 14.64 -19.34
CA GLY A 42 50.44 13.85 -18.52
C GLY A 42 49.73 12.58 -18.07
N ARG A 43 49.84 11.48 -18.84
CA ARG A 43 49.38 10.16 -18.39
C ARG A 43 50.33 9.68 -17.28
N ARG A 44 50.02 10.03 -16.02
CA ARG A 44 50.32 9.14 -14.90
C ARG A 44 49.25 8.06 -14.98
N THR A 45 49.65 6.83 -15.31
CA THR A 45 48.86 5.65 -15.01
C THR A 45 48.67 5.63 -13.49
N ALA A 46 47.53 6.14 -13.03
CA ALA A 46 47.08 5.88 -11.67
C ALA A 46 47.03 4.36 -11.54
N SER A 47 47.77 3.81 -10.57
CA SER A 47 47.52 2.43 -10.14
C SER A 47 46.02 2.31 -9.92
N PRO A 48 45.36 1.24 -10.45
CA PRO A 48 43.94 1.07 -10.18
C PRO A 48 43.74 1.14 -8.67
N ALA A 49 42.81 1.98 -8.23
CA ALA A 49 42.41 2.00 -6.82
C ALA A 49 42.17 0.56 -6.37
N PRO A 50 42.54 0.18 -5.12
CA PRO A 50 42.28 -1.16 -4.64
C PRO A 50 40.81 -1.49 -4.88
N ARG A 51 40.54 -2.59 -5.58
CA ARG A 51 39.18 -3.02 -5.88
C ARG A 51 38.45 -3.17 -4.56
N THR A 52 37.31 -2.48 -4.43
CA THR A 52 36.46 -2.67 -3.27
C THR A 52 35.85 -4.07 -3.34
N ARG A 53 35.43 -4.62 -2.20
CA ARG A 53 34.69 -5.89 -2.18
C ARG A 53 33.47 -5.87 -3.10
N GLU A 54 32.86 -4.69 -3.23
CA GLU A 54 31.76 -4.47 -4.17
C GLU A 54 32.19 -4.61 -5.63
N ASP A 55 33.36 -4.09 -6.01
CA ASP A 55 33.88 -4.24 -7.38
C ASP A 55 34.19 -5.70 -7.72
N GLU A 56 34.65 -6.48 -6.74
CA GLU A 56 34.87 -7.93 -6.91
C GLU A 56 33.56 -8.67 -7.16
N LEU A 57 32.52 -8.38 -6.37
CA LEU A 57 31.21 -9.01 -6.51
C LEU A 57 30.53 -8.63 -7.83
N LEU A 58 30.60 -7.35 -8.22
CA LEU A 58 30.11 -6.87 -9.51
C LEU A 58 30.78 -7.56 -10.70
N ALA A 59 32.08 -7.86 -10.59
CA ALA A 59 32.83 -8.51 -11.66
C ALA A 59 32.42 -9.97 -11.90
N VAL A 60 31.88 -10.65 -10.88
CA VAL A 60 31.54 -12.09 -10.94
C VAL A 60 30.03 -12.36 -10.97
N HIS A 61 29.19 -11.39 -10.59
CA HIS A 61 27.73 -11.54 -10.56
C HIS A 61 27.05 -10.54 -11.50
N PRO A 62 26.70 -10.95 -12.74
CA PRO A 62 26.14 -10.03 -13.75
C PRO A 62 24.75 -9.49 -13.39
N ALA A 63 24.04 -10.13 -12.44
CA ALA A 63 22.75 -9.66 -11.92
C ALA A 63 22.90 -8.51 -10.90
N LEU A 64 24.11 -8.16 -10.47
CA LEU A 64 24.34 -7.08 -9.51
C LEU A 64 24.53 -5.75 -10.21
N VAL A 65 23.94 -4.70 -9.63
CA VAL A 65 24.08 -3.31 -10.07
C VAL A 65 24.38 -2.42 -8.87
N ARG A 66 25.04 -1.29 -9.10
CA ARG A 66 25.12 -0.21 -8.11
C ARG A 66 23.83 0.60 -8.17
N ASP A 67 23.13 0.68 -7.04
CA ASP A 67 21.88 1.42 -6.92
C ASP A 67 21.75 2.01 -5.49
N ALA A 68 21.41 3.30 -5.39
CA ALA A 68 21.40 4.05 -4.11
C ALA A 68 22.67 3.90 -3.25
N GLY A 69 23.83 3.74 -3.87
CA GLY A 69 25.11 3.61 -3.15
C GLY A 69 25.39 2.21 -2.59
N LEU A 70 24.54 1.22 -2.85
CA LEU A 70 24.74 -0.18 -2.47
C LEU A 70 24.78 -1.09 -3.71
N LEU A 71 25.26 -2.32 -3.52
CA LEU A 71 25.06 -3.40 -4.49
C LEU A 71 23.69 -4.02 -4.31
N ALA A 72 22.89 -3.96 -5.36
CA ALA A 72 21.57 -4.57 -5.42
C ALA A 72 21.50 -5.64 -6.51
N GLU A 73 20.82 -6.74 -6.21
CA GLU A 73 20.48 -7.76 -7.19
C GLU A 73 19.23 -7.36 -7.97
N VAL A 74 19.30 -7.47 -9.30
CA VAL A 74 18.17 -7.18 -10.18
C VAL A 74 17.19 -8.37 -10.17
N ARG A 75 15.99 -8.15 -9.65
CA ARG A 75 14.92 -9.17 -9.51
C ARG A 75 13.58 -8.60 -9.95
N ALA A 76 12.81 -9.36 -10.72
CA ALA A 76 11.52 -8.94 -11.27
C ALA A 76 10.30 -9.56 -10.55
N ASP A 77 10.56 -10.44 -9.60
CA ASP A 77 9.61 -11.40 -9.02
C ASP A 77 9.39 -11.21 -7.51
N LEU A 78 10.12 -10.28 -6.88
CA LEU A 78 10.07 -10.08 -5.44
C LEU A 78 9.01 -9.07 -5.04
N THR A 79 8.07 -9.49 -4.20
CA THR A 79 7.22 -8.57 -3.41
C THR A 79 7.96 -8.08 -2.16
N PRO A 80 7.50 -7.00 -1.49
CA PRO A 80 8.09 -6.55 -0.22
C PRO A 80 8.11 -7.66 0.86
N ALA A 81 7.02 -8.42 0.98
CA ALA A 81 6.93 -9.56 1.90
C ALA A 81 7.90 -10.69 1.54
N ALA A 82 8.07 -10.99 0.25
CA ALA A 82 9.05 -11.98 -0.23
C ALA A 82 10.49 -11.54 0.06
N ALA A 83 10.81 -10.25 -0.11
CA ALA A 83 12.13 -9.71 0.23
C ALA A 83 12.45 -9.86 1.72
N ARG A 84 11.47 -9.57 2.61
CA ARG A 84 11.62 -9.82 4.07
C ARG A 84 11.79 -11.30 4.38
N ALA A 85 11.03 -12.16 3.71
CA ALA A 85 11.12 -13.61 3.88
C ALA A 85 12.49 -14.18 3.48
N GLU A 86 13.08 -13.70 2.37
CA GLU A 86 14.44 -14.07 1.97
C GLU A 86 15.48 -13.64 3.01
N ASN A 87 15.36 -12.42 3.55
CA ASN A 87 16.26 -11.91 4.58
C ASN A 87 16.11 -12.66 5.93
N LEU A 88 14.88 -13.00 6.33
CA LEU A 88 14.63 -13.85 7.49
C LEU A 88 15.22 -15.26 7.30
N THR A 89 15.03 -15.84 6.12
CA THR A 89 15.61 -17.14 5.75
C THR A 89 17.12 -17.12 5.82
N LEU A 90 17.75 -16.07 5.30
CA LEU A 90 19.19 -15.87 5.34
C LEU A 90 19.73 -15.80 6.78
N ALA A 91 19.12 -14.95 7.61
CA ALA A 91 19.49 -14.76 9.01
C ALA A 91 19.35 -16.08 9.81
N THR A 92 18.18 -16.71 9.73
CA THR A 92 17.90 -17.95 10.48
C THR A 92 18.71 -19.15 10.00
N ALA A 93 19.01 -19.25 8.71
CA ALA A 93 19.90 -20.29 8.17
C ALA A 93 21.34 -20.14 8.69
N ALA A 94 21.85 -18.91 8.78
CA ALA A 94 23.19 -18.64 9.32
C ALA A 94 23.30 -19.09 10.79
N LEU A 95 22.30 -18.77 11.61
CA LEU A 95 22.25 -19.18 13.02
C LEU A 95 22.11 -20.70 13.19
N THR A 96 21.16 -21.30 12.45
CA THR A 96 20.93 -22.76 12.51
C THR A 96 22.15 -23.54 12.07
N GLY A 97 22.82 -23.12 10.99
CA GLY A 97 24.00 -23.79 10.45
C GLY A 97 25.21 -23.79 11.39
N HIS A 98 25.22 -22.89 12.39
CA HIS A 98 26.27 -22.79 13.40
C HIS A 98 25.79 -23.22 14.80
N GLY A 99 24.61 -23.83 14.91
CA GLY A 99 24.06 -24.31 16.18
C GLY A 99 23.71 -23.21 17.18
N ILE A 100 23.44 -21.98 16.71
CA ILE A 100 23.07 -20.86 17.57
C ILE A 100 21.56 -20.92 17.86
N PRO A 101 21.14 -21.04 19.13
CA PRO A 101 19.73 -21.07 19.47
C PRO A 101 19.11 -19.69 19.22
N TYR A 102 17.91 -19.70 18.66
CA TYR A 102 17.11 -18.51 18.44
C TYR A 102 15.63 -18.85 18.52
N VAL A 103 14.82 -17.82 18.71
CA VAL A 103 13.38 -17.88 18.52
C VAL A 103 12.89 -16.70 17.68
N LEU A 104 11.72 -16.85 17.08
CA LEU A 104 11.06 -15.76 16.37
C LEU A 104 10.21 -14.96 17.36
N ALA A 105 10.23 -13.65 17.23
CA ALA A 105 9.41 -12.73 18.00
C ALA A 105 8.82 -11.65 17.09
N GLU A 106 7.65 -11.16 17.48
CA GLU A 106 6.93 -10.11 16.75
C GLU A 106 7.17 -8.75 17.41
N ASP A 107 7.57 -7.76 16.61
CA ASP A 107 7.63 -6.39 17.08
C ASP A 107 6.22 -5.85 17.36
N ALA A 108 6.13 -4.96 18.34
CA ALA A 108 4.92 -4.16 18.53
C ALA A 108 4.61 -3.41 17.24
N ARG A 109 3.35 -3.49 16.78
CA ARG A 109 2.89 -2.86 15.55
C ARG A 109 1.48 -2.33 15.74
N ARG A 110 1.11 -1.35 14.93
CA ARG A 110 -0.31 -0.98 14.81
C ARG A 110 -1.04 -2.05 13.97
N PRO A 111 -2.35 -2.29 14.18
CA PRO A 111 -3.09 -3.29 13.41
C PRO A 111 -3.07 -3.08 11.89
N ASP A 112 -2.92 -1.83 11.43
CA ASP A 112 -2.84 -1.44 10.02
C ASP A 112 -1.45 -1.60 9.40
N GLU A 113 -0.42 -1.92 10.19
CA GLU A 113 0.93 -2.19 9.71
C GLU A 113 1.12 -3.67 9.35
N PRO A 114 1.94 -3.98 8.34
CA PRO A 114 2.25 -5.36 8.00
C PRO A 114 2.97 -6.06 9.15
N GLU A 115 2.83 -7.37 9.21
CA GLU A 115 3.56 -8.18 10.18
C GLU A 115 5.07 -8.10 9.93
N ARG A 116 5.82 -7.88 11.02
CA ARG A 116 7.28 -7.84 11.03
C ARG A 116 7.79 -8.76 12.12
N HIS A 117 8.67 -9.67 11.71
CA HIS A 117 9.32 -10.61 12.59
C HIS A 117 10.78 -10.20 12.80
N HIS A 118 11.24 -10.38 14.03
CA HIS A 118 12.66 -10.35 14.35
C HIS A 118 13.09 -11.67 14.99
N VAL A 119 14.39 -11.92 14.97
CA VAL A 119 15.01 -13.08 15.57
C VAL A 119 15.55 -12.69 16.93
N ALA A 120 15.08 -13.34 17.99
CA ALA A 120 15.59 -13.18 19.34
C ALA A 120 16.68 -14.23 19.61
N VAL A 121 17.89 -13.75 19.94
CA VAL A 121 19.03 -14.58 20.34
C VAL A 121 19.41 -14.22 21.78
N PRO A 122 19.57 -15.20 22.69
CA PRO A 122 20.05 -14.92 24.04
C PRO A 122 21.41 -14.22 24.03
N LEU A 123 21.61 -13.23 24.91
CA LEU A 123 22.80 -12.37 24.91
C LEU A 123 24.13 -13.16 25.01
N GLU A 124 24.15 -14.29 25.72
CA GLU A 124 25.32 -15.16 25.86
C GLU A 124 25.81 -15.74 24.53
N HIS A 125 24.94 -15.86 23.52
CA HIS A 125 25.28 -16.35 22.19
C HIS A 125 25.67 -15.24 21.21
N ARG A 126 25.68 -13.98 21.64
CA ARG A 126 25.92 -12.81 20.78
C ARG A 126 27.21 -12.90 19.97
N ALA A 127 28.34 -13.20 20.60
CA ALA A 127 29.63 -13.25 19.91
C ALA A 127 29.65 -14.35 18.82
N ALA A 128 29.11 -15.53 19.14
CA ALA A 128 29.02 -16.64 18.21
C ALA A 128 28.04 -16.35 17.07
N ALA A 129 26.93 -15.66 17.34
CA ALA A 129 25.98 -15.21 16.33
C ALA A 129 26.60 -14.22 15.33
N LEU A 130 27.35 -13.22 15.82
CA LEU A 130 28.06 -12.26 14.96
C LEU A 130 29.04 -12.97 14.02
N GLN A 131 29.82 -13.91 14.55
CA GLN A 131 30.77 -14.71 13.76
C GLN A 131 30.07 -15.63 12.75
N ALA A 132 28.96 -16.24 13.14
CA ALA A 132 28.14 -17.09 12.26
C ALA A 132 27.58 -16.30 11.07
N LEU A 133 27.07 -15.09 11.32
CA LEU A 133 26.57 -14.19 10.28
C LEU A 133 27.69 -13.78 9.33
N GLU A 134 28.83 -13.36 9.86
CA GLU A 134 29.99 -12.96 9.06
C GLU A 134 30.47 -14.11 8.15
N THR A 135 30.56 -15.33 8.70
CA THR A 135 30.98 -16.52 7.96
C THR A 135 29.97 -16.92 6.89
N ALA A 136 28.67 -16.96 7.23
CA ALA A 136 27.61 -17.37 6.30
C ALA A 136 27.34 -16.35 5.18
N CYS A 137 27.68 -15.07 5.42
CA CYS A 137 27.48 -13.97 4.49
C CYS A 137 28.74 -13.61 3.70
N ALA A 138 29.92 -14.09 4.13
CA ALA A 138 31.16 -13.92 3.39
C ALA A 138 30.99 -14.42 1.95
N GLY A 139 31.52 -13.68 0.98
CA GLY A 139 31.35 -14.08 -0.43
C GLY A 139 30.14 -13.46 -1.12
N ARG A 140 29.19 -12.86 -0.40
CA ARG A 140 27.85 -12.53 -0.92
C ARG A 140 27.57 -11.03 -0.80
N HIS A 141 26.62 -10.50 -1.58
CA HIS A 141 26.15 -9.10 -1.47
C HIS A 141 25.13 -8.93 -0.31
N VAL A 142 25.51 -9.42 0.87
CA VAL A 142 24.70 -9.30 2.08
C VAL A 142 25.29 -8.19 2.92
N TYR A 143 24.45 -7.23 3.29
CA TYR A 143 24.81 -6.16 4.20
C TYR A 143 24.39 -6.51 5.61
N LEU A 144 25.29 -6.21 6.54
CA LEU A 144 25.13 -6.37 7.97
C LEU A 144 25.22 -4.99 8.60
N GLU A 145 24.15 -4.55 9.25
CA GLU A 145 24.06 -3.24 9.89
C GLU A 145 23.95 -3.41 11.42
N PRO A 146 25.00 -3.04 12.17
CA PRO A 146 24.95 -3.01 13.64
C PRO A 146 23.95 -1.97 14.16
N ILE A 147 23.10 -2.36 15.12
CA ILE A 147 22.10 -1.50 15.75
C ILE A 147 22.52 -1.16 17.18
N SER A 148 22.53 0.14 17.51
CA SER A 148 22.87 0.72 18.82
C SER A 148 21.97 1.89 19.18
N TRP A 149 22.05 2.37 20.43
CA TRP A 149 21.44 3.63 20.86
C TRP A 149 22.28 4.80 20.32
N GLY A 150 21.97 5.27 19.10
CA GLY A 150 22.65 6.37 18.43
C GLY A 150 23.11 6.03 17.00
N PRO A 151 23.76 6.97 16.30
CA PRO A 151 24.23 6.74 14.93
C PRO A 151 25.25 5.59 14.92
N GLY A 152 24.85 4.47 14.31
CA GLY A 152 25.70 3.30 14.12
C GLY A 152 26.70 3.50 12.97
N PRO A 153 27.60 2.53 12.74
CA PRO A 153 28.57 2.57 11.64
C PRO A 153 27.91 2.47 10.25
N GLY A 154 26.59 2.26 10.17
CA GLY A 154 25.86 2.01 8.94
C GLY A 154 26.02 0.58 8.44
N PRO A 155 25.38 0.25 7.30
CA PRO A 155 25.47 -1.08 6.71
C PRO A 155 26.85 -1.32 6.07
N GLY A 156 27.42 -2.50 6.29
CA GLY A 156 28.65 -2.96 5.64
C GLY A 156 28.49 -4.35 5.01
N LEU A 157 29.20 -4.61 3.91
CA LEU A 157 29.28 -5.96 3.33
C LEU A 157 30.12 -6.88 4.24
N ALA A 158 29.70 -8.15 4.35
CA ALA A 158 30.53 -9.17 4.98
C ALA A 158 31.75 -9.54 4.09
N PRO A 159 32.94 -9.82 4.67
CA PRO A 159 33.27 -9.84 6.10
C PRO A 159 33.66 -8.46 6.66
N GLY A 160 33.72 -8.34 7.98
CA GLY A 160 34.05 -7.11 8.70
C GLY A 160 33.07 -6.76 9.83
N LEU A 161 31.99 -7.53 10.02
CA LEU A 161 30.99 -7.28 11.06
C LEU A 161 31.62 -7.29 12.45
N THR A 162 32.37 -8.33 12.81
CA THR A 162 32.95 -8.45 14.16
C THR A 162 33.93 -7.32 14.46
N ALA A 163 34.75 -6.95 13.47
CA ALA A 163 35.68 -5.83 13.59
C ALA A 163 34.95 -4.47 13.71
N ALA A 164 33.89 -4.26 12.93
CA ALA A 164 33.07 -3.04 12.99
C ALA A 164 32.34 -2.92 14.34
N VAL A 165 31.81 -4.02 14.88
CA VAL A 165 31.21 -4.07 16.22
C VAL A 165 32.25 -3.71 17.28
N ALA A 166 33.42 -4.36 17.25
CA ALA A 166 34.49 -4.07 18.20
C ALA A 166 34.96 -2.61 18.14
N ALA A 167 35.09 -2.03 16.94
CA ALA A 167 35.46 -0.64 16.75
C ALA A 167 34.38 0.33 17.26
N ALA A 168 33.10 0.04 17.01
CA ALA A 168 31.98 0.86 17.49
C ALA A 168 31.89 0.87 19.02
N GLU A 169 32.16 -0.28 19.65
CA GLU A 169 32.13 -0.46 21.11
C GLU A 169 33.38 0.07 21.81
N ALA A 170 34.52 0.08 21.14
CA ALA A 170 35.78 0.59 21.68
C ALA A 170 35.88 2.12 21.70
N CYS A 171 34.92 2.83 21.09
CA CYS A 171 34.92 4.29 21.05
C CYS A 171 34.52 4.85 22.43
N PRO A 172 35.45 5.45 23.19
CA PRO A 172 35.15 6.01 24.51
C PRO A 172 34.38 7.31 24.31
N ASP A 173 33.19 7.45 24.87
CA ASP A 173 32.50 8.75 24.84
C ASP A 173 32.59 9.48 26.19
N GLN A 174 32.58 10.80 26.06
CA GLN A 174 32.47 11.79 27.12
C GLN A 174 31.60 11.27 28.28
N ALA A 175 32.15 11.40 29.49
CA ALA A 175 31.61 10.89 30.74
C ALA A 175 30.08 10.96 30.82
N ASP A 176 29.41 9.80 30.65
CA ASP A 176 28.12 9.40 31.26
C ASP A 176 27.24 8.41 30.43
N ALA A 177 27.71 7.82 29.32
CA ALA A 177 26.88 6.89 28.53
C ALA A 177 27.25 5.38 28.68
N PRO A 178 26.50 4.56 29.44
CA PRO A 178 26.56 3.09 29.37
C PRO A 178 26.03 2.48 28.03
N GLN A 179 26.14 3.17 26.89
CA GLN A 179 25.13 3.10 25.81
C GLN A 179 25.58 2.70 24.37
N ARG A 180 26.81 2.26 24.10
CA ARG A 180 27.21 1.87 22.70
C ARG A 180 27.27 0.38 22.36
N LEU A 181 27.03 -0.54 23.30
CA LEU A 181 27.03 -1.98 22.99
C LEU A 181 26.01 -2.30 21.87
N ILE A 182 26.45 -2.97 20.80
CA ILE A 182 25.59 -3.33 19.67
C ILE A 182 24.56 -4.34 20.16
N ARG A 183 23.29 -3.91 20.13
CA ARG A 183 22.13 -4.61 20.69
C ARG A 183 21.43 -5.52 19.68
N GLY A 184 21.70 -5.31 18.40
CA GLY A 184 21.21 -6.16 17.33
C GLY A 184 21.99 -5.97 16.05
N VAL A 185 21.71 -6.82 15.07
CA VAL A 185 22.24 -6.70 13.71
C VAL A 185 21.09 -6.89 12.74
N ARG A 186 20.96 -5.97 11.80
CA ARG A 186 20.05 -6.14 10.66
C ARG A 186 20.80 -6.78 9.51
N VAL A 187 20.23 -7.87 9.01
CA VAL A 187 20.74 -8.66 7.90
C VAL A 187 19.84 -8.41 6.70
N PHE A 188 20.39 -7.90 5.61
CA PHE A 188 19.60 -7.66 4.40
C PHE A 188 20.41 -7.78 3.11
N ARG A 189 19.71 -8.15 2.05
CA ARG A 189 20.19 -8.09 0.67
C ARG A 189 19.43 -6.99 -0.06
N PRO A 190 20.13 -5.99 -0.63
CA PRO A 190 19.47 -5.02 -1.47
C PRO A 190 19.00 -5.68 -2.76
N PHE A 191 17.76 -5.42 -3.12
CA PHE A 191 17.17 -5.85 -4.38
C PHE A 191 16.61 -4.64 -5.12
N VAL A 192 16.61 -4.72 -6.44
CA VAL A 192 16.03 -3.69 -7.28
C VAL A 192 15.31 -4.31 -8.47
N THR A 193 14.21 -3.71 -8.85
CA THR A 193 13.49 -4.11 -10.05
C THR A 193 14.27 -3.73 -11.31
N PRO A 194 14.07 -4.42 -12.44
CA PRO A 194 14.82 -4.13 -13.67
C PRO A 194 14.71 -2.69 -14.17
N SER A 195 13.53 -2.08 -14.01
CA SER A 195 13.27 -0.67 -14.29
C SER A 195 13.96 0.31 -13.32
N ARG A 196 14.44 -0.20 -12.18
CA ARG A 196 15.00 0.52 -11.02
C ARG A 196 14.04 1.51 -10.35
N SER A 197 12.74 1.29 -10.53
CA SER A 197 11.66 2.12 -9.95
C SER A 197 11.24 1.67 -8.55
N LEU A 198 11.48 0.40 -8.21
CA LEU A 198 11.20 -0.19 -6.90
C LEU A 198 12.44 -0.89 -6.35
N ARG A 199 12.72 -0.64 -5.07
CA ARG A 199 13.94 -1.02 -4.36
C ARG A 199 13.54 -1.66 -3.02
N TYR A 200 14.31 -2.64 -2.60
CA TYR A 200 14.20 -3.26 -1.29
C TYR A 200 15.56 -3.15 -0.59
N GLY A 201 15.62 -2.40 0.51
CA GLY A 201 16.84 -2.14 1.28
C GLY A 201 16.76 -2.62 2.73
N ALA A 202 17.40 -1.86 3.62
CA ALA A 202 17.47 -2.17 5.05
C ALA A 202 16.08 -2.26 5.69
N GLU A 203 15.11 -1.48 5.24
CA GLU A 203 13.73 -1.51 5.74
C GLU A 203 13.00 -2.85 5.51
N HIS A 204 13.55 -3.72 4.64
CA HIS A 204 13.12 -5.09 4.39
C HIS A 204 14.06 -6.14 5.03
N GLY A 205 15.03 -5.71 5.84
CA GLY A 205 15.97 -6.59 6.51
C GLY A 205 15.36 -7.39 7.65
N CYS A 206 16.02 -8.49 8.02
CA CYS A 206 15.72 -9.23 9.23
C CYS A 206 16.59 -8.71 10.37
N GLU A 207 15.98 -8.28 11.47
CA GLU A 207 16.70 -7.90 12.67
C GLU A 207 16.95 -9.12 13.57
N ILE A 208 18.19 -9.27 14.00
CA ILE A 208 18.59 -10.20 15.06
C ILE A 208 18.85 -9.35 16.30
N LYS A 209 18.01 -9.52 17.33
CA LYS A 209 18.07 -8.81 18.61
C LYS A 209 18.74 -9.70 19.66
N PHE A 210 19.70 -9.15 20.40
CA PHE A 210 20.37 -9.86 21.49
C PHE A 210 19.67 -9.56 22.83
N TRP A 211 18.83 -10.48 23.28
CA TRP A 211 17.95 -10.29 24.42
C TRP A 211 18.69 -10.55 25.74
N GLN A 212 18.52 -9.63 26.69
CA GLN A 212 19.24 -9.66 27.96
C GLN A 212 18.51 -10.54 28.97
N PRO A 213 19.21 -11.33 29.80
CA PRO A 213 18.56 -12.02 30.92
C PRO A 213 17.97 -10.98 31.89
N CYS A 214 16.84 -11.33 32.49
CA CYS A 214 16.23 -10.54 33.55
C CYS A 214 16.59 -11.12 34.92
N ASP A 215 17.21 -10.30 35.77
CA ASP A 215 17.50 -10.66 37.16
C ASP A 215 16.25 -10.40 38.01
N GLY A 216 15.43 -11.42 38.22
CA GLY A 216 14.21 -11.37 39.01
C GLY A 216 13.77 -12.77 39.47
N PRO A 217 12.82 -12.88 40.42
CA PRO A 217 12.38 -14.17 40.97
C PRO A 217 11.83 -15.12 39.89
N ASP A 218 11.28 -14.58 38.80
CA ASP A 218 10.73 -15.34 37.67
C ASP A 218 11.71 -15.47 36.49
N GLY A 219 12.91 -14.87 36.58
CA GLY A 219 13.90 -14.83 35.50
C GLY A 219 13.39 -14.16 34.21
N GLY A 220 13.78 -14.71 33.06
CA GLY A 220 13.26 -14.32 31.74
C GLY A 220 14.22 -13.50 30.88
N ALA A 221 13.68 -12.86 29.85
CA ALA A 221 14.47 -12.14 28.86
C ALA A 221 13.84 -10.79 28.47
N ILE A 222 14.67 -9.76 28.38
CA ILE A 222 14.31 -8.37 28.10
C ILE A 222 14.67 -8.05 26.65
N VAL A 223 13.74 -7.41 25.94
CA VAL A 223 13.97 -6.90 24.59
C VAL A 223 15.01 -5.76 24.65
N PRO A 224 16.05 -5.77 23.80
CA PRO A 224 17.15 -4.82 23.96
C PRO A 224 16.81 -3.41 23.43
N TYR A 225 15.81 -3.30 22.56
CA TYR A 225 15.26 -2.04 22.03
C TYR A 225 13.92 -2.29 21.31
N GLY A 226 13.08 -1.25 21.30
CA GLY A 226 11.69 -1.33 20.85
C GLY A 226 10.84 -2.16 21.82
N ASP A 227 9.59 -2.41 21.44
CA ASP A 227 8.67 -3.27 22.17
C ASP A 227 8.29 -4.47 21.32
N THR A 228 7.89 -5.56 21.96
CA THR A 228 7.24 -6.68 21.30
C THR A 228 5.73 -6.61 21.52
N ARG A 229 4.97 -7.43 20.79
CA ARG A 229 3.53 -7.55 21.04
C ARG A 229 3.17 -8.03 22.46
N ALA A 230 4.10 -8.72 23.13
CA ALA A 230 3.94 -9.17 24.50
C ALA A 230 4.52 -8.19 25.53
N GLY A 231 5.00 -7.01 25.09
CA GLY A 231 5.68 -6.01 25.92
C GLY A 231 7.20 -6.09 25.82
N TRP A 232 7.89 -5.50 26.81
CA TRP A 232 9.35 -5.34 26.83
C TRP A 232 10.09 -6.57 27.41
N TRP A 233 9.38 -7.56 27.94
CA TRP A 233 9.96 -8.75 28.58
C TRP A 233 9.11 -9.99 28.34
N VAL A 234 9.75 -11.16 28.30
CA VAL A 234 9.09 -12.47 28.28
C VAL A 234 9.66 -13.41 29.36
N PRO A 235 8.85 -14.31 29.94
CA PRO A 235 9.32 -15.24 30.97
C PRO A 235 10.40 -16.23 30.51
N SER A 236 10.46 -16.52 29.20
CA SER A 236 11.44 -17.45 28.64
C SER A 236 11.61 -17.25 27.14
N LEU A 237 12.84 -17.40 26.65
CA LEU A 237 13.16 -17.54 25.23
C LEU A 237 13.17 -19.00 24.76
N ALA A 238 12.80 -19.95 25.63
CA ALA A 238 12.64 -21.33 25.19
C ALA A 238 11.47 -21.42 24.18
N PRO A 239 11.64 -22.14 23.06
CA PRO A 239 10.56 -22.33 22.10
C PRO A 239 9.44 -23.15 22.75
N ALA A 240 8.26 -22.55 22.87
CA ALA A 240 7.06 -23.20 23.44
C ALA A 240 6.07 -23.64 22.35
N ALA A 241 6.11 -23.00 21.18
CA ALA A 241 5.33 -23.39 20.01
C ALA A 241 6.15 -23.23 18.72
N ARG A 242 5.55 -23.63 17.59
CA ARG A 242 6.14 -23.44 16.26
C ARG A 242 5.17 -22.70 15.35
N VAL A 243 5.66 -21.73 14.62
CA VAL A 243 4.93 -21.01 13.57
C VAL A 243 5.58 -21.26 12.22
N THR A 244 4.80 -21.17 11.15
CA THR A 244 5.31 -21.28 9.78
C THR A 244 5.33 -19.90 9.15
N VAL A 245 6.53 -19.39 8.88
CA VAL A 245 6.73 -18.10 8.20
C VAL A 245 7.53 -18.39 6.93
N ALA A 246 7.02 -17.93 5.78
CA ALA A 246 7.64 -18.16 4.47
C ALA A 246 8.00 -19.64 4.20
N GLY A 247 7.10 -20.57 4.57
CA GLY A 247 7.29 -22.01 4.38
C GLY A 247 8.31 -22.67 5.31
N ARG A 248 8.84 -21.95 6.32
CA ARG A 248 9.78 -22.48 7.30
C ARG A 248 9.21 -22.46 8.71
N HIS A 249 9.56 -23.49 9.48
CA HIS A 249 9.11 -23.62 10.86
C HIS A 249 10.09 -22.96 11.84
N HIS A 250 9.61 -21.97 12.58
CA HIS A 250 10.38 -21.27 13.60
C HIS A 250 9.80 -21.53 14.98
N GLY A 251 10.66 -21.69 15.98
CA GLY A 251 10.23 -21.74 17.39
C GLY A 251 9.85 -20.34 17.87
N VAL A 252 8.79 -20.25 18.68
CA VAL A 252 8.34 -18.99 19.31
C VAL A 252 8.18 -19.17 20.81
N PRO A 253 8.48 -18.15 21.64
CA PRO A 253 8.12 -18.14 23.05
C PRO A 253 6.62 -18.30 23.28
N ALA A 254 6.24 -18.79 24.46
CA ALA A 254 4.84 -18.96 24.83
C ALA A 254 4.02 -17.65 24.76
N ALA A 255 4.69 -16.51 24.93
CA ALA A 255 4.08 -15.19 24.84
C ALA A 255 3.56 -14.84 23.44
N PHE A 256 4.20 -15.36 22.38
CA PHE A 256 3.84 -15.13 20.98
C PHE A 256 3.07 -16.30 20.36
N ALA A 257 2.79 -17.35 21.14
CA ALA A 257 1.97 -18.48 20.72
C ALA A 257 0.47 -18.27 20.96
N ARG A 258 0.10 -17.15 21.60
CA ARG A 258 -1.27 -16.84 22.00
C ARG A 258 -1.90 -15.88 21.00
N ARG A 259 -3.20 -16.06 20.77
CA ARG A 259 -4.02 -15.05 20.10
C ARG A 259 -4.21 -13.85 21.03
N LEU A 260 -3.89 -12.67 20.54
CA LEU A 260 -4.05 -11.39 21.23
C LEU A 260 -5.38 -10.72 20.85
N VAL A 261 -5.85 -9.81 21.70
CA VAL A 261 -7.13 -9.11 21.49
C VAL A 261 -7.09 -8.26 20.22
N GLU A 262 -5.93 -7.72 19.86
CA GLU A 262 -5.74 -6.94 18.64
C GLU A 262 -5.52 -7.77 17.37
N ASP A 263 -5.53 -9.11 17.44
CA ASP A 263 -5.41 -9.96 16.25
C ASP A 263 -6.68 -9.95 15.40
N VAL A 264 -6.51 -9.62 14.11
CA VAL A 264 -7.51 -9.86 13.07
C VAL A 264 -7.20 -11.22 12.44
N ASP A 265 -7.96 -12.25 12.82
CA ASP A 265 -7.69 -13.66 12.45
C ASP A 265 -8.84 -14.35 11.71
N PHE A 266 -9.88 -13.61 11.35
CA PHE A 266 -10.95 -14.09 10.48
C PHE A 266 -10.53 -13.96 9.00
N PRO A 267 -11.05 -14.83 8.11
CA PRO A 267 -10.73 -14.76 6.69
C PRO A 267 -11.32 -13.51 6.05
N ILE A 268 -10.56 -12.90 5.14
CA ILE A 268 -10.97 -11.72 4.36
C ILE A 268 -10.76 -12.00 2.88
N ASP A 269 -11.82 -11.85 2.10
CA ASP A 269 -11.79 -11.94 0.63
C ASP A 269 -11.69 -10.54 0.00
N ALA A 270 -11.26 -10.46 -1.26
CA ALA A 270 -11.37 -9.27 -2.09
C ALA A 270 -12.46 -9.48 -3.16
N VAL A 271 -13.29 -8.46 -3.40
CA VAL A 271 -14.28 -8.45 -4.49
C VAL A 271 -13.93 -7.32 -5.43
N TYR A 272 -13.65 -7.63 -6.69
CA TYR A 272 -13.39 -6.66 -7.75
C TYR A 272 -14.60 -6.58 -8.68
N THR A 273 -14.94 -5.38 -9.13
CA THR A 273 -15.82 -5.21 -10.29
C THR A 273 -15.04 -4.66 -11.46
N TRP A 274 -15.27 -5.23 -12.64
CA TRP A 274 -14.57 -4.82 -13.86
C TRP A 274 -15.39 -5.15 -15.11
N VAL A 275 -15.17 -4.35 -16.15
CA VAL A 275 -15.75 -4.55 -17.47
C VAL A 275 -14.71 -4.16 -18.53
N ASP A 276 -14.65 -4.92 -19.61
CA ASP A 276 -13.92 -4.59 -20.83
C ASP A 276 -14.82 -3.78 -21.76
N ASP A 277 -14.48 -2.51 -21.94
CA ASP A 277 -15.18 -1.64 -22.87
C ASP A 277 -14.88 -1.93 -24.31
N THR A 278 -13.83 -2.67 -24.61
CA THR A 278 -13.43 -3.01 -25.98
C THR A 278 -14.15 -4.22 -26.53
N ASP A 279 -14.82 -5.00 -25.67
CA ASP A 279 -15.61 -6.17 -26.07
C ASP A 279 -16.77 -5.77 -27.01
N PRO A 280 -16.77 -6.23 -28.27
CA PRO A 280 -17.80 -5.88 -29.23
C PRO A 280 -19.19 -6.40 -28.84
N ARG A 281 -19.28 -7.56 -28.16
CA ARG A 281 -20.56 -8.11 -27.70
C ARG A 281 -21.14 -7.27 -26.58
N TRP A 282 -20.29 -6.82 -25.66
CA TRP A 282 -20.68 -5.91 -24.59
C TRP A 282 -21.15 -4.57 -25.16
N ARG A 283 -20.38 -3.97 -26.07
CA ARG A 283 -20.75 -2.71 -26.77
C ARG A 283 -22.09 -2.83 -27.48
N GLU A 284 -22.34 -3.95 -28.16
CA GLU A 284 -23.61 -4.20 -28.84
C GLU A 284 -24.79 -4.34 -27.85
N ARG A 285 -24.61 -5.04 -26.72
CA ARG A 285 -25.64 -5.10 -25.66
C ARG A 285 -25.91 -3.71 -25.08
N CYS A 286 -24.85 -2.99 -24.74
CA CYS A 286 -24.93 -1.63 -24.18
C CYS A 286 -25.65 -0.66 -25.13
N ALA A 287 -25.27 -0.66 -26.41
CA ALA A 287 -25.89 0.20 -27.42
C ALA A 287 -27.37 -0.14 -27.67
N ARG A 288 -27.75 -1.42 -27.66
CA ARG A 288 -29.16 -1.84 -27.79
C ARG A 288 -30.00 -1.45 -26.59
N SER A 289 -29.42 -1.45 -25.40
CA SER A 289 -30.09 -1.07 -24.16
C SER A 289 -30.18 0.44 -23.96
N ALA A 290 -29.31 1.22 -24.60
CA ALA A 290 -29.37 2.67 -24.57
C ALA A 290 -30.59 3.17 -25.37
N VAL A 291 -31.63 3.65 -24.68
CA VAL A 291 -32.80 4.26 -25.35
C VAL A 291 -32.35 5.55 -26.06
N PRO A 292 -32.73 5.79 -27.33
CA PRO A 292 -32.46 7.06 -27.99
C PRO A 292 -33.34 8.17 -27.37
N THR A 293 -32.81 8.88 -26.38
CA THR A 293 -33.44 10.09 -25.86
C THR A 293 -33.35 11.20 -26.92
N PRO A 294 -34.43 11.93 -27.24
CA PRO A 294 -34.32 13.12 -28.09
C PRO A 294 -33.34 14.12 -27.47
N PRO A 295 -32.64 14.95 -28.26
CA PRO A 295 -31.71 15.93 -27.73
C PRO A 295 -32.48 16.98 -26.93
N SER A 296 -32.65 16.77 -25.63
CA SER A 296 -32.97 17.85 -24.71
C SER A 296 -31.70 18.71 -24.57
N ALA A 297 -31.88 20.01 -24.38
CA ALA A 297 -30.81 21.00 -24.36
C ALA A 297 -29.89 20.91 -23.11
N ALA A 298 -29.76 19.72 -22.51
CA ALA A 298 -28.87 19.44 -21.39
C ALA A 298 -28.30 18.01 -21.49
N GLY A 299 -27.19 17.87 -22.22
CA GLY A 299 -26.24 16.75 -22.06
C GLY A 299 -26.64 15.39 -22.65
N ARG A 300 -25.62 14.60 -23.03
CA ARG A 300 -25.75 13.17 -23.36
C ARG A 300 -26.36 12.41 -22.17
N PRO A 301 -27.06 11.27 -22.37
CA PRO A 301 -27.48 10.41 -21.27
C PRO A 301 -26.30 10.13 -20.33
N HIS A 302 -26.42 10.56 -19.07
CA HIS A 302 -25.39 10.33 -18.05
C HIS A 302 -25.27 8.82 -17.78
N GLY A 303 -24.05 8.28 -17.79
CA GLY A 303 -23.79 6.86 -17.54
C GLY A 303 -23.43 6.01 -18.77
N THR A 304 -23.40 6.58 -19.98
CA THR A 304 -22.95 5.91 -21.21
C THR A 304 -21.64 6.48 -21.75
N GLU A 305 -20.91 7.26 -20.96
CA GLU A 305 -19.67 7.90 -21.38
C GLU A 305 -18.59 6.83 -21.65
N PRO A 306 -17.99 6.75 -22.87
CA PRO A 306 -16.97 5.76 -23.21
C PRO A 306 -15.82 5.67 -22.20
N GLU A 307 -15.53 6.77 -21.54
CA GLU A 307 -14.44 6.93 -20.58
C GLU A 307 -14.70 6.16 -19.26
N ARG A 308 -15.95 5.85 -18.92
CA ARG A 308 -16.29 5.01 -17.75
C ARG A 308 -15.85 3.55 -17.88
N PHE A 309 -15.52 3.14 -19.09
CA PHE A 309 -15.23 1.75 -19.39
C PHE A 309 -13.79 1.55 -19.91
N ARG A 310 -13.09 2.65 -20.27
CA ARG A 310 -11.77 2.62 -20.92
C ARG A 310 -10.72 1.87 -20.10
N ASN A 311 -10.20 0.78 -20.67
CA ASN A 311 -9.21 -0.09 -20.01
C ASN A 311 -7.74 0.25 -20.41
N ARG A 312 -6.89 0.50 -19.43
CA ARG A 312 -5.42 0.69 -19.49
C ARG A 312 -4.66 -0.36 -18.68
N ASP A 313 -5.26 -1.55 -18.53
CA ASP A 313 -4.83 -2.62 -17.65
C ASP A 313 -4.87 -2.25 -16.15
N GLU A 314 -5.67 -1.27 -15.73
CA GLU A 314 -5.78 -0.84 -14.32
C GLU A 314 -6.09 -2.03 -13.40
N LEU A 315 -7.03 -2.90 -13.80
CA LEU A 315 -7.33 -4.14 -13.07
C LEU A 315 -6.08 -5.00 -12.83
N ARG A 316 -5.22 -5.17 -13.86
CA ARG A 316 -3.99 -5.98 -13.75
C ARG A 316 -3.10 -5.41 -12.66
N TYR A 317 -2.85 -4.12 -12.70
CA TYR A 317 -2.01 -3.46 -11.71
C TYR A 317 -2.68 -3.40 -10.34
N SER A 318 -4.00 -3.24 -10.25
CA SER A 318 -4.71 -3.28 -8.97
C SER A 318 -4.54 -4.65 -8.30
N LEU A 319 -4.67 -5.75 -9.05
CA LEU A 319 -4.38 -7.10 -8.55
C LEU A 319 -2.90 -7.29 -8.18
N ARG A 320 -1.95 -6.68 -8.90
CA ARG A 320 -0.53 -6.64 -8.47
C ARG A 320 -0.40 -5.94 -7.13
N SER A 321 -1.05 -4.79 -6.95
CA SER A 321 -1.02 -4.04 -5.68
C SER A 321 -1.58 -4.86 -4.53
N LEU A 322 -2.66 -5.61 -4.75
CA LEU A 322 -3.24 -6.53 -3.78
C LEU A 322 -2.23 -7.61 -3.36
N ALA A 323 -1.61 -8.28 -4.33
CA ALA A 323 -0.64 -9.34 -4.08
C ALA A 323 0.65 -8.83 -3.40
N MET A 324 1.08 -7.60 -3.73
CA MET A 324 2.26 -6.99 -3.13
C MET A 324 2.02 -6.48 -1.71
N TYR A 325 0.82 -5.97 -1.43
CA TYR A 325 0.58 -5.11 -0.26
C TYR A 325 -0.49 -5.62 0.72
N ALA A 326 -1.27 -6.63 0.33
CA ALA A 326 -2.22 -7.31 1.21
C ALA A 326 -2.17 -8.84 1.03
N PRO A 327 -1.01 -9.50 1.31
CA PRO A 327 -0.84 -10.94 1.12
C PRO A 327 -1.69 -11.80 2.06
N TRP A 328 -2.42 -11.18 2.99
CA TRP A 328 -3.38 -11.82 3.91
C TRP A 328 -4.78 -12.01 3.30
N ILE A 329 -5.06 -11.47 2.11
CA ILE A 329 -6.31 -11.74 1.39
C ILE A 329 -6.37 -13.22 1.03
N ARG A 330 -7.48 -13.87 1.41
CA ARG A 330 -7.69 -15.30 1.22
C ARG A 330 -8.01 -15.65 -0.23
N HIS A 331 -8.94 -14.91 -0.84
CA HIS A 331 -9.50 -15.21 -2.16
C HIS A 331 -9.94 -13.94 -2.88
N VAL A 332 -9.79 -13.90 -4.21
CA VAL A 332 -10.28 -12.81 -5.06
C VAL A 332 -11.51 -13.27 -5.84
N HIS A 333 -12.60 -12.51 -5.77
CA HIS A 333 -13.79 -12.69 -6.60
C HIS A 333 -13.84 -11.55 -7.63
N LEU A 334 -13.56 -11.87 -8.89
CA LEU A 334 -13.58 -10.91 -9.99
C LEU A 334 -14.96 -10.93 -10.66
N VAL A 335 -15.79 -9.93 -10.34
CA VAL A 335 -17.15 -9.78 -10.87
C VAL A 335 -17.12 -9.09 -12.23
N THR A 336 -17.65 -9.74 -13.26
CA THR A 336 -17.60 -9.27 -14.66
C THR A 336 -18.90 -9.49 -15.44
N ASP A 337 -19.04 -8.86 -16.60
CA ASP A 337 -20.16 -9.08 -17.53
C ASP A 337 -19.92 -10.26 -18.50
N ASP A 338 -19.60 -11.44 -17.94
CA ASP A 338 -19.18 -12.67 -18.66
C ASP A 338 -17.84 -12.52 -19.42
N GLN A 339 -17.03 -11.52 -19.04
CA GLN A 339 -15.74 -11.22 -19.63
C GLN A 339 -14.59 -11.79 -18.79
N VAL A 340 -13.49 -12.13 -19.46
CA VAL A 340 -12.25 -12.60 -18.83
C VAL A 340 -11.07 -11.83 -19.43
N PRO A 341 -10.24 -11.13 -18.64
CA PRO A 341 -9.05 -10.49 -19.16
C PRO A 341 -8.08 -11.50 -19.79
N ASP A 342 -7.53 -11.19 -20.97
CA ASP A 342 -6.65 -12.11 -21.70
C ASP A 342 -5.37 -12.49 -20.94
N TRP A 343 -4.89 -11.61 -20.06
CA TRP A 343 -3.70 -11.84 -19.22
C TRP A 343 -3.98 -12.68 -17.97
N LEU A 344 -5.26 -12.90 -17.60
CA LEU A 344 -5.63 -13.51 -16.33
C LEU A 344 -5.55 -15.05 -16.39
N ASP A 345 -4.80 -15.66 -15.46
CA ASP A 345 -4.81 -17.10 -15.23
C ASP A 345 -6.01 -17.51 -14.38
N THR A 346 -7.10 -17.89 -15.05
CA THR A 346 -8.32 -18.39 -14.40
C THR A 346 -8.13 -19.77 -13.75
N GLY A 347 -6.99 -20.44 -13.97
CA GLY A 347 -6.65 -21.70 -13.30
C GLY A 347 -6.05 -21.51 -11.91
N HIS A 348 -5.69 -20.28 -11.53
CA HIS A 348 -5.08 -20.01 -10.24
C HIS A 348 -6.11 -20.16 -9.09
N PRO A 349 -5.84 -20.96 -8.05
CA PRO A 349 -6.84 -21.32 -7.03
C PRO A 349 -7.28 -20.16 -6.13
N GLY A 350 -6.53 -19.06 -6.09
CA GLY A 350 -6.83 -17.85 -5.30
C GLY A 350 -7.72 -16.82 -6.00
N ILE A 351 -8.25 -17.09 -7.20
CA ILE A 351 -9.16 -16.18 -7.90
C ILE A 351 -10.31 -16.92 -8.58
N THR A 352 -11.52 -16.37 -8.51
CA THR A 352 -12.71 -16.85 -9.22
C THR A 352 -13.29 -15.72 -10.04
N VAL A 353 -13.58 -15.96 -11.32
CA VAL A 353 -14.37 -15.02 -12.15
C VAL A 353 -15.85 -15.31 -11.93
N VAL A 354 -16.59 -14.29 -11.52
CA VAL A 354 -18.02 -14.38 -11.16
C VAL A 354 -18.82 -13.51 -12.14
N PRO A 355 -19.62 -14.10 -13.02
CA PRO A 355 -20.40 -13.35 -14.00
C PRO A 355 -21.62 -12.70 -13.35
N HIS A 356 -22.00 -11.49 -13.82
CA HIS A 356 -23.14 -10.74 -13.28
C HIS A 356 -24.42 -11.59 -13.15
N ARG A 357 -24.72 -12.41 -14.16
CA ARG A 357 -25.91 -13.28 -14.18
C ARG A 357 -26.02 -14.28 -13.03
N GLU A 358 -24.93 -14.57 -12.31
CA GLU A 358 -24.95 -15.41 -11.10
C GLU A 358 -25.34 -14.64 -9.84
N LEU A 359 -25.37 -13.30 -9.91
CA LEU A 359 -25.65 -12.41 -8.78
C LEU A 359 -27.08 -11.89 -8.73
N PHE A 360 -27.82 -11.91 -9.84
CA PHE A 360 -29.18 -11.35 -9.89
C PHE A 360 -30.23 -12.46 -9.77
N ASP A 361 -31.04 -12.42 -8.70
CA ASP A 361 -32.14 -13.37 -8.49
C ASP A 361 -33.20 -13.28 -9.60
N ASP A 362 -33.46 -12.08 -10.09
CA ASP A 362 -34.32 -11.83 -11.25
C ASP A 362 -33.46 -11.61 -12.50
N PRO A 363 -33.26 -12.62 -13.36
CA PRO A 363 -32.46 -12.46 -14.57
C PRO A 363 -33.12 -11.54 -15.60
N SER A 364 -34.41 -11.18 -15.45
CA SER A 364 -35.11 -10.31 -16.42
C SER A 364 -34.64 -8.86 -16.38
N VAL A 365 -33.94 -8.44 -15.32
CA VAL A 365 -33.39 -7.08 -15.22
C VAL A 365 -32.05 -6.92 -15.98
N LEU A 366 -31.47 -8.02 -16.45
CA LEU A 366 -30.22 -8.00 -17.20
C LEU A 366 -30.45 -7.69 -18.69
N PRO A 367 -29.48 -7.06 -19.38
CA PRO A 367 -28.17 -6.65 -18.89
C PRO A 367 -28.23 -5.35 -18.07
N VAL A 368 -27.29 -5.20 -17.13
CA VAL A 368 -27.04 -3.95 -16.41
C VAL A 368 -25.61 -3.47 -16.64
N PHE A 369 -25.44 -2.17 -16.80
CA PHE A 369 -24.17 -1.47 -16.97
C PHE A 369 -23.92 -0.46 -15.84
N ASN A 370 -24.69 -0.62 -14.75
CA ASN A 370 -24.69 0.26 -13.60
C ASN A 370 -23.97 -0.41 -12.43
N SER A 371 -22.83 0.15 -12.02
CA SER A 371 -22.09 -0.37 -10.86
C SER A 371 -22.94 -0.44 -9.59
N ARG A 372 -23.92 0.47 -9.39
CA ARG A 372 -24.80 0.43 -8.21
C ARG A 372 -25.75 -0.76 -8.24
N ALA A 373 -26.22 -1.15 -9.43
CA ALA A 373 -27.00 -2.36 -9.59
C ALA A 373 -26.14 -3.56 -9.17
N ILE A 374 -24.93 -3.68 -9.70
CA ILE A 374 -23.99 -4.78 -9.40
C ILE A 374 -23.58 -4.80 -7.91
N GLU A 375 -23.19 -3.65 -7.35
CA GLU A 375 -22.80 -3.47 -5.94
C GLU A 375 -23.90 -3.95 -4.98
N SER A 376 -25.18 -3.75 -5.33
CA SER A 376 -26.30 -4.19 -4.49
C SER A 376 -26.44 -5.72 -4.41
N GLN A 377 -25.81 -6.47 -5.33
CA GLN A 377 -25.93 -7.92 -5.42
C GLN A 377 -24.71 -8.69 -4.87
N LEU A 378 -23.60 -8.03 -4.55
CA LEU A 378 -22.31 -8.71 -4.23
C LEU A 378 -22.36 -9.70 -3.06
N HIS A 379 -23.29 -9.52 -2.12
CA HIS A 379 -23.48 -10.45 -0.99
C HIS A 379 -23.91 -11.86 -1.41
N ARG A 380 -24.37 -12.03 -2.66
CA ARG A 380 -24.77 -13.31 -3.25
C ARG A 380 -23.63 -14.11 -3.87
N ILE A 381 -22.42 -13.57 -3.96
CA ILE A 381 -21.25 -14.31 -4.45
C ILE A 381 -21.10 -15.61 -3.64
N GLU A 382 -21.08 -16.75 -4.34
CA GLU A 382 -20.89 -18.05 -3.71
C GLU A 382 -19.47 -18.15 -3.12
N GLY A 383 -19.37 -18.68 -1.90
CA GLY A 383 -18.08 -18.83 -1.22
C GLY A 383 -17.46 -17.53 -0.67
N LEU A 384 -18.13 -16.38 -0.80
CA LEU A 384 -17.69 -15.12 -0.20
C LEU A 384 -17.72 -15.18 1.33
N THR A 385 -16.61 -14.78 1.97
CA THR A 385 -16.49 -14.71 3.44
C THR A 385 -17.36 -13.62 4.05
N GLU A 386 -17.59 -13.70 5.37
CA GLU A 386 -18.35 -12.65 6.08
C GLU A 386 -17.67 -11.29 5.97
N HIS A 387 -16.35 -11.23 6.07
CA HIS A 387 -15.56 -10.01 5.93
C HIS A 387 -14.92 -10.00 4.54
N PHE A 388 -15.07 -8.92 3.80
CA PHE A 388 -14.43 -8.75 2.49
C PHE A 388 -14.11 -7.28 2.20
N VAL A 389 -13.18 -7.04 1.29
CA VAL A 389 -12.85 -5.69 0.81
C VAL A 389 -13.28 -5.55 -0.65
N TYR A 390 -14.11 -4.56 -0.93
CA TYR A 390 -14.56 -4.23 -2.27
C TYR A 390 -13.60 -3.27 -2.97
N PHE A 391 -13.30 -3.55 -4.23
CA PHE A 391 -12.48 -2.75 -5.14
C PHE A 391 -13.22 -2.49 -6.46
N ASN A 392 -13.08 -1.27 -6.96
CA ASN A 392 -13.13 -1.03 -8.41
C ASN A 392 -11.73 -1.31 -8.99
N ASP A 393 -11.64 -1.46 -10.31
CA ASP A 393 -10.39 -1.68 -11.04
C ASP A 393 -9.42 -0.49 -10.97
N ASP A 394 -9.92 0.72 -10.75
CA ASP A 394 -9.15 1.96 -10.61
C ASP A 394 -8.68 2.28 -9.17
N MET A 395 -8.87 1.36 -8.22
CA MET A 395 -8.44 1.48 -6.82
C MET A 395 -7.21 0.62 -6.55
N PHE A 396 -6.22 1.16 -5.85
CA PHE A 396 -4.93 0.50 -5.62
C PHE A 396 -4.51 0.59 -4.15
N LEU A 397 -3.77 -0.41 -3.68
CA LEU A 397 -2.98 -0.31 -2.46
C LEU A 397 -1.64 0.38 -2.79
N GLY A 398 -1.24 1.38 -1.99
CA GLY A 398 -0.02 2.15 -2.25
C GLY A 398 1.22 1.67 -1.47
N ARG A 399 1.01 0.99 -0.36
CA ARG A 399 2.04 0.40 0.50
C ARG A 399 1.47 -0.84 1.18
N GLU A 400 2.33 -1.62 1.84
CA GLU A 400 1.88 -2.76 2.63
C GLU A 400 0.96 -2.35 3.77
N LEU A 401 -0.17 -3.03 3.88
CA LEU A 401 -1.18 -2.80 4.91
C LEU A 401 -1.46 -4.11 5.64
N GLY A 402 -1.62 -4.04 6.96
CA GLY A 402 -2.21 -5.12 7.75
C GLY A 402 -3.73 -5.16 7.58
N PRO A 403 -4.39 -6.28 7.92
CA PRO A 403 -5.85 -6.40 7.88
C PRO A 403 -6.54 -5.38 8.80
N GLY A 404 -5.84 -4.91 9.84
CA GLY A 404 -6.28 -3.85 10.75
C GLY A 404 -6.53 -2.49 10.10
N PHE A 405 -6.06 -2.29 8.86
CA PHE A 405 -6.40 -1.12 8.06
C PHE A 405 -7.89 -1.10 7.68
N PHE A 406 -8.45 -2.28 7.40
CA PHE A 406 -9.84 -2.45 6.93
C PHE A 406 -10.80 -2.87 8.04
N PHE A 407 -10.35 -3.67 9.00
CA PHE A 407 -11.20 -4.19 10.07
C PHE A 407 -10.55 -4.06 11.44
N GLN A 408 -11.34 -3.77 12.46
CA GLN A 408 -10.91 -3.97 13.84
C GLN A 408 -10.90 -5.47 14.18
N SER A 409 -10.12 -5.88 15.19
CA SER A 409 -10.03 -7.28 15.61
C SER A 409 -11.35 -7.88 16.11
N ASN A 410 -12.31 -7.05 16.50
CA ASN A 410 -13.67 -7.44 16.84
C ASN A 410 -14.59 -7.63 15.62
N GLY A 411 -14.09 -7.46 14.39
CA GLY A 411 -14.83 -7.56 13.13
C GLY A 411 -15.35 -6.22 12.59
N ALA A 412 -15.33 -5.13 13.36
CA ALA A 412 -15.91 -3.87 12.90
C ALA A 412 -15.15 -3.28 11.69
N ALA A 413 -15.87 -2.90 10.64
CA ALA A 413 -15.27 -2.30 9.45
C ALA A 413 -14.78 -0.88 9.72
N ARG A 414 -13.63 -0.49 9.16
CA ARG A 414 -13.14 0.89 9.16
C ARG A 414 -13.63 1.60 7.90
N LEU A 415 -14.32 2.72 8.08
CA LEU A 415 -14.94 3.49 7.00
C LEU A 415 -14.29 4.87 6.88
N PHE A 416 -13.94 5.25 5.65
CA PHE A 416 -13.27 6.52 5.34
C PHE A 416 -14.28 7.50 4.72
N GLN A 417 -14.59 8.58 5.44
CA GLN A 417 -15.54 9.60 4.98
C GLN A 417 -14.86 10.68 4.14
N ASP A 418 -15.56 11.14 3.12
CA ASP A 418 -15.05 12.15 2.18
C ASP A 418 -16.02 13.33 2.02
N ALA A 419 -16.51 13.61 0.82
CA ALA A 419 -17.24 14.85 0.52
C ALA A 419 -18.56 14.98 1.29
N VAL A 420 -18.98 16.22 1.55
CA VAL A 420 -20.29 16.52 2.15
C VAL A 420 -21.40 16.21 1.15
N ILE A 421 -22.46 15.52 1.59
CA ILE A 421 -23.67 15.34 0.80
C ILE A 421 -24.43 16.67 0.80
N PRO A 422 -24.74 17.27 -0.37
CA PRO A 422 -25.45 18.55 -0.40
C PRO A 422 -26.79 18.44 0.35
N PRO A 423 -27.10 19.35 1.29
CA PRO A 423 -28.19 19.17 2.26
C PRO A 423 -29.59 19.35 1.67
N ASN A 424 -29.69 19.80 0.42
CA ASN A 424 -30.95 19.94 -0.29
C ASN A 424 -31.53 18.58 -0.72
N ALA A 425 -32.83 18.58 -1.04
CA ALA A 425 -33.47 17.48 -1.75
C ALA A 425 -32.79 17.22 -3.11
N VAL A 426 -33.03 16.03 -3.67
CA VAL A 426 -32.62 15.71 -5.05
C VAL A 426 -33.26 16.70 -6.00
N ARG A 427 -32.47 17.20 -6.95
CA ARG A 427 -32.91 18.09 -8.01
C ARG A 427 -32.61 17.48 -9.38
N SER A 428 -33.27 18.00 -10.41
CA SER A 428 -33.09 17.54 -11.79
C SER A 428 -31.67 17.78 -12.31
N GLU A 429 -30.98 18.79 -11.79
CA GLU A 429 -29.61 19.15 -12.18
C GLU A 429 -28.51 18.38 -11.44
N ASP A 430 -28.85 17.60 -10.41
CA ASP A 430 -27.86 16.77 -9.71
C ASP A 430 -27.35 15.70 -10.67
N ASP A 431 -26.04 15.47 -10.77
CA ASP A 431 -25.56 14.29 -11.48
C ASP A 431 -26.03 13.00 -10.78
N ALA A 432 -25.99 11.87 -11.50
CA ALA A 432 -26.44 10.58 -10.96
C ALA A 432 -25.67 10.17 -9.69
N TYR A 433 -24.40 10.55 -9.55
CA TYR A 433 -23.62 10.28 -8.34
C TYR A 433 -24.22 11.02 -7.14
N THR A 434 -24.34 12.34 -7.22
CA THR A 434 -24.90 13.24 -6.20
C THR A 434 -26.34 12.86 -5.85
N ALA A 435 -27.19 12.61 -6.84
CA ALA A 435 -28.58 12.20 -6.63
C ALA A 435 -28.67 10.91 -5.80
N GLY A 436 -27.87 9.90 -6.12
CA GLY A 436 -27.88 8.64 -5.38
C GLY A 436 -27.37 8.75 -3.95
N GLN A 437 -26.43 9.66 -3.67
CA GLN A 437 -26.01 9.94 -2.30
C GLN A 437 -27.11 10.62 -1.48
N LYS A 438 -27.86 11.55 -2.08
CA LYS A 438 -29.02 12.19 -1.44
C LYS A 438 -30.17 11.19 -1.19
N ASN A 439 -30.49 10.35 -2.17
CA ASN A 439 -31.49 9.28 -1.98
C ASN A 439 -31.08 8.35 -0.83
N THR A 440 -29.80 7.99 -0.77
CA THR A 440 -29.27 7.13 0.30
C THR A 440 -29.35 7.80 1.67
N ARG A 441 -29.00 9.10 1.76
CA ARG A 441 -29.19 9.88 2.98
C ARG A 441 -30.65 9.83 3.43
N ASP A 442 -31.59 10.07 2.52
CA ASP A 442 -33.01 10.14 2.85
C ASP A 442 -33.55 8.76 3.27
N ALA A 443 -33.11 7.68 2.62
CA ALA A 443 -33.43 6.31 3.01
C ALA A 443 -32.90 5.97 4.43
N VAL A 444 -31.63 6.26 4.71
CA VAL A 444 -31.04 6.04 6.05
C VAL A 444 -31.73 6.90 7.10
N ALA A 445 -32.03 8.16 6.80
CA ALA A 445 -32.73 9.08 7.70
C ALA A 445 -34.14 8.57 8.02
N GLY A 446 -34.88 8.11 7.01
CA GLY A 446 -36.21 7.55 7.19
C GLY A 446 -36.21 6.27 8.04
N ARG A 447 -35.24 5.37 7.81
CA ARG A 447 -35.15 4.08 8.52
C ARG A 447 -34.63 4.21 9.95
N HIS A 448 -33.59 5.02 10.16
CA HIS A 448 -32.84 5.05 11.41
C HIS A 448 -33.00 6.35 12.21
N GLY A 449 -33.74 7.34 11.71
CA GLY A 449 -33.91 8.63 12.37
C GLY A 449 -32.61 9.45 12.52
N ARG A 450 -31.60 9.13 11.70
CA ARG A 450 -30.27 9.77 11.69
C ARG A 450 -29.88 10.11 10.27
N THR A 451 -29.50 11.36 10.02
CA THR A 451 -29.21 11.87 8.68
C THR A 451 -27.72 11.80 8.36
N PRO A 452 -27.31 10.99 7.37
CA PRO A 452 -25.97 11.07 6.78
C PRO A 452 -25.65 12.45 6.21
N VAL A 453 -24.43 12.94 6.42
CA VAL A 453 -23.98 14.23 5.87
C VAL A 453 -22.72 14.12 5.02
N ARG A 454 -22.09 12.95 4.94
CA ARG A 454 -20.88 12.73 4.14
C ARG A 454 -21.04 11.52 3.23
N THR A 455 -20.26 11.51 2.16
CA THR A 455 -20.01 10.35 1.34
C THR A 455 -18.84 9.56 1.91
N PHE A 456 -18.56 8.38 1.34
CA PHE A 456 -17.35 7.64 1.63
C PHE A 456 -16.35 7.82 0.49
N SER A 457 -15.08 7.83 0.87
CA SER A 457 -13.91 7.84 0.00
C SER A 457 -14.00 6.87 -1.18
N HIS A 458 -13.42 7.26 -2.31
CA HIS A 458 -13.29 6.39 -3.48
C HIS A 458 -12.02 5.52 -3.35
N ALA A 459 -12.03 4.68 -2.32
CA ALA A 459 -10.97 3.78 -1.92
C ALA A 459 -11.52 2.37 -1.69
N PRO A 460 -10.68 1.33 -1.53
CA PRO A 460 -11.15 -0.01 -1.22
C PRO A 460 -12.00 -0.03 0.08
N ARG A 461 -13.17 -0.68 0.03
CA ARG A 461 -14.19 -0.59 1.11
C ARG A 461 -14.35 -1.91 1.84
N ALA A 462 -14.10 -1.91 3.13
CA ALA A 462 -14.39 -3.03 4.01
C ALA A 462 -15.91 -3.24 4.16
N ALA A 463 -16.37 -4.48 3.98
CA ALA A 463 -17.78 -4.84 4.00
C ALA A 463 -18.07 -6.15 4.71
N HIS A 464 -19.31 -6.25 5.22
CA HIS A 464 -19.87 -7.46 5.79
C HIS A 464 -20.89 -8.06 4.82
N ARG A 465 -20.72 -9.34 4.47
CA ARG A 465 -21.65 -10.06 3.59
C ARG A 465 -23.05 -10.11 4.19
N SER A 466 -23.17 -10.48 5.46
CA SER A 466 -24.46 -10.59 6.14
C SER A 466 -25.22 -9.26 6.22
N LEU A 467 -24.51 -8.14 6.40
CA LEU A 467 -25.13 -6.82 6.51
C LEU A 467 -25.59 -6.30 5.14
N LEU A 468 -24.84 -6.55 4.07
CA LEU A 468 -25.32 -6.25 2.73
C LEU A 468 -26.59 -7.04 2.38
N ALA A 469 -26.65 -8.32 2.76
CA ALA A 469 -27.87 -9.13 2.62
C ALA A 469 -29.03 -8.62 3.49
N LEU A 470 -28.74 -8.14 4.70
CA LEU A 470 -29.77 -7.52 5.54
C LEU A 470 -30.31 -6.24 4.90
N ASN A 471 -29.43 -5.40 4.34
CA ASN A 471 -29.83 -4.16 3.66
C ASN A 471 -30.78 -4.45 2.48
N THR A 472 -30.58 -5.53 1.72
CA THR A 472 -31.52 -5.89 0.63
C THR A 472 -32.90 -6.26 1.14
N THR A 473 -33.01 -6.75 2.38
CA THR A 473 -34.30 -6.99 3.03
C THR A 473 -34.90 -5.70 3.57
N GLU A 474 -34.13 -4.88 4.28
CA GLU A 474 -34.64 -3.65 4.92
C GLU A 474 -35.02 -2.55 3.92
N PHE A 475 -34.32 -2.47 2.79
CA PHE A 475 -34.52 -1.46 1.74
C PHE A 475 -34.95 -2.13 0.43
N THR A 476 -35.82 -3.15 0.53
CA THR A 476 -36.22 -4.01 -0.59
C THR A 476 -36.72 -3.18 -1.79
N ALA A 477 -37.61 -2.21 -1.57
CA ALA A 477 -38.21 -1.46 -2.67
C ALA A 477 -37.20 -0.57 -3.39
N GLU A 478 -36.30 0.06 -2.64
CA GLU A 478 -35.28 0.96 -3.15
C GLU A 478 -34.13 0.21 -3.83
N LEU A 479 -33.69 -0.91 -3.25
CA LEU A 479 -32.60 -1.73 -3.80
C LEU A 479 -33.07 -2.58 -4.97
N ASN A 480 -34.31 -3.07 -5.02
CA ASN A 480 -34.84 -3.73 -6.22
C ASN A 480 -34.92 -2.75 -7.40
N ARG A 481 -35.31 -1.49 -7.15
CA ARG A 481 -35.28 -0.45 -8.17
C ARG A 481 -33.86 -0.15 -8.64
N THR A 482 -32.93 -0.01 -7.70
CA THR A 482 -31.49 0.21 -8.00
C THR A 482 -30.92 -0.95 -8.82
N ALA A 483 -31.27 -2.20 -8.47
CA ALA A 483 -30.83 -3.40 -9.17
C ALA A 483 -31.41 -3.52 -10.59
N ALA A 484 -32.62 -3.00 -10.82
CA ALA A 484 -33.26 -3.01 -12.14
C ALA A 484 -32.81 -1.88 -13.08
N GLU A 485 -31.97 -0.94 -12.62
CA GLU A 485 -31.49 0.16 -13.43
C GLU A 485 -30.35 -0.27 -14.36
N THR A 486 -30.65 -0.43 -15.65
CA THR A 486 -29.69 -0.73 -16.71
C THR A 486 -28.52 0.25 -16.76
N PHE A 487 -28.80 1.56 -16.66
CA PHE A 487 -27.79 2.63 -16.56
C PHE A 487 -28.05 3.44 -15.30
N ARG A 488 -27.00 4.10 -14.77
CA ARG A 488 -27.13 4.94 -13.56
C ARG A 488 -28.23 5.99 -13.75
N ALA A 489 -29.30 5.92 -12.96
CA ALA A 489 -30.34 6.94 -12.96
C ALA A 489 -30.38 7.73 -11.64
N HIS A 490 -31.16 8.81 -11.64
CA HIS A 490 -31.32 9.71 -10.49
C HIS A 490 -32.08 9.06 -9.31
N GLY A 491 -32.76 7.93 -9.53
CA GLY A 491 -33.57 7.25 -8.51
C GLY A 491 -32.83 6.20 -7.68
N SER A 492 -31.64 5.79 -8.13
CA SER A 492 -30.80 4.78 -7.48
C SER A 492 -30.37 5.16 -6.06
N LEU A 493 -30.18 4.15 -5.20
CA LEU A 493 -29.35 4.28 -4.00
C LEU A 493 -27.87 4.07 -4.33
N SER A 494 -26.99 4.45 -3.41
CA SER A 494 -25.57 4.11 -3.40
C SER A 494 -25.36 2.95 -2.41
N PRO A 495 -25.27 1.68 -2.85
CA PRO A 495 -25.30 0.52 -1.95
C PRO A 495 -24.21 0.51 -0.87
N PHE A 496 -22.99 0.90 -1.21
CA PHE A 496 -21.90 0.96 -0.23
C PHE A 496 -21.98 2.16 0.71
N THR A 497 -22.61 3.27 0.30
CA THR A 497 -22.94 4.37 1.22
C THR A 497 -24.03 3.94 2.20
N LEU A 498 -25.05 3.23 1.69
CA LEU A 498 -26.12 2.66 2.51
C LEU A 498 -25.52 1.71 3.54
N TYR A 499 -24.71 0.74 3.09
CA TYR A 499 -23.96 -0.17 3.94
C TYR A 499 -23.12 0.55 4.99
N GLY A 500 -22.32 1.55 4.61
CA GLY A 500 -21.42 2.22 5.55
C GLY A 500 -22.19 2.86 6.71
N TYR A 501 -23.33 3.50 6.43
CA TYR A 501 -24.15 4.09 7.47
C TYR A 501 -24.96 3.07 8.27
N THR A 502 -25.51 2.02 7.65
CA THR A 502 -26.20 0.96 8.40
C THR A 502 -25.21 0.21 9.30
N ALA A 503 -23.98 -0.02 8.84
CA ALA A 503 -22.92 -0.65 9.62
C ALA A 503 -22.52 0.20 10.84
N TYR A 504 -22.33 1.50 10.65
CA TYR A 504 -22.00 2.40 11.75
C TYR A 504 -23.13 2.48 12.78
N LEU A 505 -24.38 2.66 12.32
CA LEU A 505 -25.54 2.79 13.20
C LEU A 505 -25.90 1.50 13.95
N THR A 506 -25.44 0.34 13.46
CA THR A 506 -25.62 -0.96 14.11
C THR A 506 -24.39 -1.42 14.90
N GLY A 507 -23.36 -0.57 15.05
CA GLY A 507 -22.15 -0.88 15.82
C GLY A 507 -21.20 -1.88 15.14
N ARG A 508 -21.35 -2.09 13.83
CA ARG A 508 -20.52 -2.99 13.00
C ARG A 508 -19.42 -2.26 12.23
N ALA A 509 -19.32 -0.95 12.38
CA ALA A 509 -18.28 -0.15 11.76
C ALA A 509 -17.90 1.06 12.62
N VAL A 510 -16.69 1.54 12.39
CA VAL A 510 -16.15 2.77 12.96
C VAL A 510 -15.70 3.69 11.83
N PHE A 511 -15.79 5.01 12.03
CA PHE A 511 -15.13 5.95 11.14
C PHE A 511 -13.63 5.98 11.44
N ALA A 512 -12.83 6.08 10.38
CA ALA A 512 -11.39 6.11 10.44
C ALA A 512 -10.83 7.12 9.42
N GLU A 513 -9.57 7.46 9.59
CA GLU A 513 -8.79 8.25 8.63
C GLU A 513 -7.77 7.34 7.93
N ALA A 514 -7.43 7.69 6.69
CA ALA A 514 -6.44 7.01 5.89
C ALA A 514 -5.62 8.01 5.05
N ASP A 515 -4.36 7.65 4.79
CA ASP A 515 -3.50 8.33 3.80
C ASP A 515 -4.00 7.98 2.37
N GLU A 516 -5.15 8.53 1.97
CA GLU A 516 -5.76 8.31 0.67
C GLU A 516 -5.34 9.38 -0.35
N VAL A 517 -5.13 8.95 -1.59
CA VAL A 517 -4.89 9.85 -2.72
C VAL A 517 -5.87 9.57 -3.86
N PHE A 518 -6.78 10.51 -4.11
CA PHE A 518 -7.63 10.50 -5.31
C PHE A 518 -7.02 11.40 -6.40
N LEU A 519 -6.83 10.86 -7.60
CA LEU A 519 -6.35 11.59 -8.77
C LEU A 519 -7.34 11.46 -9.92
N ASP A 520 -7.85 12.60 -10.39
CA ASP A 520 -8.55 12.69 -11.66
C ASP A 520 -7.53 12.74 -12.80
N ILE A 521 -7.26 11.60 -13.43
CA ILE A 521 -6.26 11.46 -14.50
C ILE A 521 -6.69 12.13 -15.80
N GLY A 522 -7.95 12.56 -15.89
CA GLY A 522 -8.47 13.38 -16.98
C GLY A 522 -8.06 14.85 -16.91
N ARG A 523 -7.43 15.28 -15.81
CA ARG A 523 -6.94 16.65 -15.59
C ARG A 523 -5.42 16.72 -15.64
N PRO A 524 -4.82 17.77 -16.26
CA PRO A 524 -3.37 17.98 -16.22
C PRO A 524 -2.80 18.05 -14.79
N ASP A 525 -3.56 18.62 -13.84
CA ASP A 525 -3.17 18.63 -12.42
C ASP A 525 -3.09 17.23 -11.81
N GLY A 526 -3.99 16.32 -12.18
CA GLY A 526 -3.98 14.94 -11.69
C GLY A 526 -2.75 14.19 -12.18
N LEU A 527 -2.44 14.29 -13.48
CA LEU A 527 -1.26 13.65 -14.07
C LEU A 527 0.05 14.18 -13.47
N ARG A 528 0.15 15.49 -13.20
CA ARG A 528 1.33 16.10 -12.58
C ARG A 528 1.64 15.61 -11.16
N ARG A 529 0.70 14.95 -10.49
CA ARG A 529 0.88 14.38 -9.13
C ARG A 529 1.37 12.93 -9.14
N LEU A 530 1.32 12.22 -10.27
CA LEU A 530 1.83 10.85 -10.39
C LEU A 530 3.32 10.69 -10.03
N PRO A 531 4.24 11.60 -10.43
CA PRO A 531 5.65 11.51 -10.06
C PRO A 531 5.88 11.66 -8.55
N GLU A 532 5.15 12.55 -7.89
CA GLU A 532 5.21 12.74 -6.43
C GLU A 532 4.72 11.47 -5.72
N LEU A 533 3.57 10.93 -6.14
CA LEU A 533 3.03 9.68 -5.61
C LEU A 533 4.02 8.52 -5.76
N LEU A 534 4.69 8.40 -6.92
CA LEU A 534 5.71 7.40 -7.20
C LEU A 534 6.98 7.57 -6.36
N ALA A 535 7.40 8.81 -6.11
CA ALA A 535 8.60 9.11 -5.33
C ALA A 535 8.38 8.86 -3.83
N GLU A 536 7.22 9.26 -3.31
CA GLU A 536 6.92 9.19 -1.88
C GLU A 536 6.43 7.80 -1.46
N ARG A 537 5.62 7.12 -2.28
CA ARG A 537 4.99 5.82 -1.99
C ARG A 537 4.35 5.74 -0.59
N ARG A 538 3.89 6.87 -0.06
CA ARG A 538 3.35 6.97 1.30
C ARG A 538 1.86 6.68 1.37
N ALA A 539 1.12 6.84 0.27
CA ALA A 539 -0.32 6.63 0.26
C ALA A 539 -0.63 5.20 0.72
N ALA A 540 -1.57 5.04 1.65
CA ALA A 540 -2.10 3.74 2.03
C ALA A 540 -2.87 3.15 0.84
N VAL A 541 -3.71 3.97 0.23
CA VAL A 541 -4.55 3.63 -0.93
C VAL A 541 -4.57 4.82 -1.88
N PHE A 542 -4.71 4.55 -3.17
CA PHE A 542 -4.90 5.60 -4.17
C PHE A 542 -5.87 5.17 -5.27
N CYS A 543 -6.48 6.15 -5.92
CA CYS A 543 -7.40 5.94 -7.04
C CYS A 543 -7.00 6.81 -8.23
N LEU A 544 -7.01 6.20 -9.43
CA LEU A 544 -6.72 6.85 -10.71
C LEU A 544 -8.00 6.90 -11.54
N ASN A 545 -8.83 7.91 -11.31
CA ASN A 545 -10.17 7.98 -11.88
C ASN A 545 -10.23 8.88 -13.13
N ASP A 546 -10.99 8.48 -14.15
CA ASP A 546 -11.15 9.21 -15.41
C ASP A 546 -12.47 10.01 -15.40
N VAL A 547 -12.55 11.03 -14.53
CA VAL A 547 -13.77 11.83 -14.34
C VAL A 547 -13.89 12.93 -15.39
N THR A 548 -12.79 13.61 -15.69
CA THR A 548 -12.78 14.76 -16.61
C THR A 548 -12.35 14.34 -18.01
N THR A 549 -13.19 14.55 -19.02
CA THR A 549 -12.91 14.07 -20.38
C THR A 549 -12.63 15.23 -21.35
N GLY A 550 -11.84 14.96 -22.40
CA GLY A 550 -11.55 15.92 -23.47
C GLY A 550 -10.60 17.07 -23.13
N VAL A 551 -10.01 17.08 -21.92
CA VAL A 551 -9.04 18.11 -21.49
C VAL A 551 -7.60 17.69 -21.76
N VAL A 552 -7.26 16.41 -21.58
CA VAL A 552 -5.94 15.86 -21.85
C VAL A 552 -6.00 15.00 -23.12
N ASP A 553 -4.93 15.03 -23.92
CA ASP A 553 -4.80 14.13 -25.07
C ASP A 553 -4.87 12.65 -24.60
N PRO A 554 -5.77 11.83 -25.16
CA PRO A 554 -5.95 10.45 -24.76
C PRO A 554 -4.69 9.59 -24.80
N ALA A 555 -3.77 9.81 -25.75
CA ALA A 555 -2.53 9.05 -25.87
C ALA A 555 -1.51 9.48 -24.82
N VAL A 556 -1.45 10.78 -24.51
CA VAL A 556 -0.61 11.31 -23.42
C VAL A 556 -1.06 10.78 -22.07
N GLN A 557 -2.38 10.81 -21.81
CA GLN A 557 -2.98 10.27 -20.59
C GLN A 557 -2.62 8.77 -20.43
N ASP A 558 -2.83 7.97 -21.46
CA ASP A 558 -2.54 6.53 -21.43
C ASP A 558 -1.05 6.25 -21.20
N ALA A 559 -0.16 6.99 -21.87
CA ALA A 559 1.28 6.83 -21.71
C ALA A 559 1.73 7.19 -20.28
N ALA A 560 1.22 8.29 -19.72
CA ALA A 560 1.57 8.74 -18.37
C ALA A 560 1.09 7.75 -17.30
N VAL A 561 -0.16 7.27 -17.39
CA VAL A 561 -0.72 6.29 -16.45
C VAL A 561 0.02 4.96 -16.54
N ARG A 562 0.28 4.44 -17.75
CA ARG A 562 1.04 3.19 -17.93
C ARG A 562 2.47 3.30 -17.38
N ALA A 563 3.18 4.38 -17.69
CA ALA A 563 4.53 4.60 -17.18
C ALA A 563 4.55 4.68 -15.63
N PHE A 564 3.54 5.32 -15.03
CA PHE A 564 3.38 5.33 -13.58
C PHE A 564 3.12 3.93 -13.03
N LEU A 565 2.16 3.18 -13.57
CA LEU A 565 1.79 1.85 -13.08
C LEU A 565 2.94 0.84 -13.24
N ASP A 566 3.66 0.85 -14.36
CA ASP A 566 4.86 0.04 -14.57
C ASP A 566 5.97 0.37 -13.57
N ALA A 567 6.10 1.64 -13.19
CA ALA A 567 7.09 2.05 -12.21
C ALA A 567 6.66 1.74 -10.77
N TYR A 568 5.37 1.92 -10.45
CA TYR A 568 4.82 1.75 -9.11
C TYR A 568 4.65 0.28 -8.76
N LEU A 569 4.17 -0.53 -9.71
CA LEU A 569 3.79 -1.94 -9.56
C LEU A 569 4.49 -2.82 -10.63
N PRO A 570 5.85 -2.84 -10.64
CA PRO A 570 6.66 -3.53 -11.65
C PRO A 570 6.66 -5.06 -11.56
N VAL A 571 6.21 -5.62 -10.44
CA VAL A 571 6.28 -7.06 -10.15
C VAL A 571 4.99 -7.74 -10.63
N PRO A 572 5.04 -8.70 -11.57
CA PRO A 572 3.86 -9.46 -11.98
C PRO A 572 3.19 -10.15 -10.80
N GLY A 573 1.86 -10.13 -10.78
CA GLY A 573 1.04 -10.76 -9.76
C GLY A 573 0.89 -12.27 -10.01
N PRO A 574 0.46 -13.04 -8.99
CA PRO A 574 0.29 -14.49 -9.09
C PRO A 574 -0.85 -14.92 -10.04
N PHE A 575 -1.77 -14.00 -10.36
CA PHE A 575 -2.91 -14.27 -11.23
C PHE A 575 -2.63 -13.99 -12.71
N GLU A 576 -1.43 -13.54 -13.06
CA GLU A 576 -1.05 -13.31 -14.45
C GLU A 576 -0.58 -14.60 -15.10
N LYS A 577 -1.00 -14.84 -16.34
CA LYS A 577 -0.46 -15.95 -17.16
C LYS A 577 1.06 -15.80 -17.27
N PRO A 578 1.83 -16.91 -17.21
CA PRO A 578 3.27 -16.85 -17.38
C PRO A 578 3.62 -16.18 -18.71
N VAL A 579 4.35 -15.07 -18.65
CA VAL A 579 4.91 -14.45 -19.85
C VAL A 579 6.08 -15.31 -20.32
N PRO A 580 6.10 -15.81 -21.57
CA PRO A 580 7.25 -16.52 -22.09
C PRO A 580 8.50 -15.65 -21.97
N PRO A 581 9.66 -16.21 -21.60
CA PRO A 581 10.91 -15.45 -21.54
C PRO A 581 11.35 -15.08 -22.96
N SER A 582 10.89 -13.94 -23.48
CA SER A 582 11.41 -13.31 -24.69
C SER A 582 11.78 -11.84 -24.41
N LEU A 583 13.10 -11.59 -24.42
CA LEU A 583 13.91 -10.35 -24.60
C LEU A 583 13.21 -8.98 -24.76
N PRO A 584 13.95 -7.88 -24.51
CA PRO A 584 14.49 -7.33 -23.26
C PRO A 584 13.43 -6.51 -22.51
N GLN A 585 13.54 -6.45 -21.18
CA GLN A 585 12.70 -5.55 -20.36
C GLN A 585 12.86 -4.10 -20.82
N PRO A 586 11.78 -3.30 -20.82
CA PRO A 586 11.84 -1.94 -21.32
C PRO A 586 12.95 -1.17 -20.61
N ALA A 587 13.70 -0.40 -21.39
CA ALA A 587 14.57 0.63 -20.85
C ALA A 587 13.78 1.47 -19.83
N ARG A 588 14.49 1.96 -18.80
CA ARG A 588 13.96 2.85 -17.76
C ARG A 588 12.81 3.69 -18.32
N PRO A 589 11.56 3.51 -17.85
CA PRO A 589 10.41 4.21 -18.45
C PRO A 589 10.71 5.70 -18.50
N ALA A 590 10.32 6.35 -19.60
CA ALA A 590 10.48 7.79 -19.73
C ALA A 590 9.94 8.45 -18.45
N PRO A 591 10.68 9.37 -17.81
CA PRO A 591 10.22 9.99 -16.58
C PRO A 591 8.84 10.58 -16.84
N VAL A 592 7.88 10.30 -15.95
CA VAL A 592 6.47 10.72 -16.13
C VAL A 592 6.37 12.22 -16.45
N ASN A 593 7.28 13.05 -15.91
CA ASN A 593 7.41 14.47 -16.23
C ASN A 593 7.65 14.75 -17.72
N ALA A 594 8.47 13.96 -18.40
CA ALA A 594 8.80 14.14 -19.81
C ALA A 594 7.66 13.72 -20.77
N LEU A 595 6.61 13.07 -20.26
CA LEU A 595 5.40 12.75 -21.03
C LEU A 595 4.30 13.81 -20.85
N ILE A 596 4.40 14.65 -19.80
CA ILE A 596 3.39 15.64 -19.42
C ILE A 596 3.73 17.03 -19.95
N GLU A 597 5.01 17.29 -20.29
CA GLU A 597 5.49 18.48 -21.01
C GLU A 597 5.26 18.36 -22.52
#